data_AF-A0A922YTZ9-F1
#
_entry.id   AF-A0A922YTZ9-F1
#
_cell.length_a   1.000
_cell.length_b   1.000
_cell.length_c   1.000
_cell.angle_alpha   90.00
_cell.angle_beta   90.00
_cell.angle_gamma   90.00
#
_symmetry.space_group_name_H-M   'P 1'
#
loop_
_entity.id
_entity.type
_entity.pdbx_description
1 polymer ?
#
loop_
_entity_poly.entity_id
_entity_poly.type
_entity_poly.pdbx_seq_one_letter_code
_entity_poly.pdbx_strand_id
1 'polypeptide(L)'
;ANWIGAYGVGLAVVFFQSQTQIDPVWRLAIVTGLLGALTTFSTFSVEIVTMLQQGRWLLASATAGLHLFGSLLLTWAGMRSASTWFSVS
;
A
#
# COMPACT_ATOMS: atom_id res chain seq x y z
N ALA A 1 1.39 -5.06 -7.36
CA ALA A 1 1.08 -4.09 -6.28
C ALA A 1 1.70 -2.72 -6.60
N ASN A 2 0.92 -1.64 -6.50
CA ASN A 2 1.39 -0.30 -6.82
C ASN A 2 2.12 0.31 -5.62
N TRP A 3 3.44 0.28 -5.65
CA TRP A 3 4.33 0.72 -4.56
C TRP A 3 4.07 2.16 -4.11
N ILE A 4 3.71 3.04 -5.04
CA ILE A 4 3.30 4.42 -4.76
C ILE A 4 2.06 4.46 -3.88
N GLY A 5 1.07 3.60 -4.17
CA GLY A 5 -0.14 3.49 -3.37
C GLY A 5 0.14 3.02 -1.94
N ALA A 6 1.03 2.03 -1.76
CA ALA A 6 1.42 1.55 -0.44
C ALA A 6 2.08 2.65 0.41
N TYR A 7 3.01 3.42 -0.17
CA TYR A 7 3.61 4.57 0.50
C TYR A 7 2.56 5.64 0.84
N GLY A 8 1.67 5.97 -0.11
CA GLY A 8 0.58 6.92 0.09
C GLY A 8 -0.39 6.52 1.20
N VAL A 9 -0.71 5.22 1.34
CA VAL A 9 -1.51 4.69 2.45
C VAL A 9 -0.83 4.96 3.79
N GLY A 10 0.48 4.70 3.89
CA GLY A 10 1.25 4.98 5.09
C GLY A 10 1.19 6.45 5.52
N LEU A 11 1.35 7.37 4.57
CA LEU A 11 1.22 8.82 4.82
C LEU A 11 -0.19 9.20 5.27
N ALA A 12 -1.21 8.74 4.54
CA ALA A 12 -2.60 9.10 4.79
C ALA A 12 -3.07 8.60 6.16
N VAL A 13 -2.69 7.37 6.55
CA VAL A 13 -3.07 6.81 7.85
C VAL A 13 -2.55 7.67 9.01
N VAL A 14 -1.29 8.09 8.97
CA VAL A 14 -0.71 8.93 10.04
C VAL A 14 -1.32 10.33 10.03
N PHE A 15 -1.53 10.92 8.85
CA PHE A 15 -2.20 12.23 8.74
C PHE A 15 -3.61 12.23 9.34
N PHE A 16 -4.44 11.25 8.99
CA PHE A 16 -5.80 11.17 9.55
C PHE A 16 -5.83 10.79 11.03
N GLN A 17 -4.79 10.14 11.54
CA GLN A 17 -4.64 9.91 12.98
C GLN A 17 -4.29 11.19 13.74
N SER A 18 -3.48 12.09 13.16
CA SER A 18 -3.15 13.38 13.79
C SER A 18 -4.26 14.42 13.67
N GLN A 19 -5.18 14.27 12.70
CA GLN A 19 -6.27 15.22 12.44
C GLN A 19 -7.65 14.64 12.79
N THR A 20 -7.94 14.45 14.08
CA THR A 20 -9.18 13.81 14.56
C THR A 20 -10.46 14.60 14.29
N GLN A 21 -10.36 15.88 13.91
CA GLN A 21 -11.53 16.73 13.61
C GLN A 21 -12.02 16.60 12.16
N ILE A 22 -11.25 15.95 11.28
CA ILE A 22 -11.66 15.73 9.89
C ILE A 22 -12.75 14.65 9.84
N ASP A 23 -13.79 14.90 9.06
CA ASP A 23 -14.87 13.94 8.84
C ASP A 23 -14.30 12.59 8.32
N PRO A 24 -14.65 11.45 8.95
CA PRO A 24 -14.21 10.11 8.54
C PRO A 24 -14.44 9.78 7.05
N VAL A 25 -15.40 10.45 6.38
CA VAL A 25 -15.66 10.26 4.96
C VAL A 25 -14.45 10.56 4.09
N TRP A 26 -13.60 11.53 4.48
CA TRP A 26 -12.39 11.87 3.73
C TRP A 26 -11.32 10.79 3.84
N ARG A 27 -11.20 10.16 5.02
CA ARG A 27 -10.33 9.00 5.20
C ARG A 27 -10.79 7.84 4.33
N LEU A 28 -12.10 7.60 4.27
CA LEU A 28 -12.68 6.56 3.42
C LEU A 28 -12.41 6.85 1.94
N ALA A 29 -12.69 8.07 1.47
CA ALA A 29 -12.51 8.47 0.08
C ALA A 29 -11.05 8.37 -0.37
N ILE A 30 -10.09 8.76 0.47
CA ILE A 30 -8.67 8.76 0.10
C ILE A 30 -8.04 7.37 0.25
N VAL A 31 -8.22 6.72 1.40
CA VAL A 31 -7.55 5.42 1.66
C VAL A 31 -8.25 4.29 0.93
N THR A 32 -9.58 4.21 1.02
CA THR A 32 -10.35 3.10 0.43
C THR A 32 -10.71 3.39 -1.03
N GLY A 33 -11.07 4.64 -1.36
CA GLY A 33 -11.41 5.04 -2.73
C GLY A 33 -10.18 5.20 -3.62
N LEU A 34 -9.47 6.32 -3.49
CA LEU A 34 -8.38 6.70 -4.39
C LEU A 34 -7.19 5.72 -4.32
N LEU A 35 -6.63 5.54 -3.13
CA LEU A 35 -5.45 4.68 -2.93
C LEU A 35 -5.81 3.21 -3.16
N GLY A 36 -7.01 2.80 -2.76
CA GLY A 36 -7.56 1.48 -3.07
C GLY A 36 -7.67 1.24 -4.59
N ALA A 37 -8.22 2.19 -5.34
CA ALA A 37 -8.28 2.10 -6.81
C ALA A 37 -6.90 2.10 -7.46
N LEU A 38 -5.92 2.79 -6.87
CA LEU A 38 -4.53 2.81 -7.33
C LEU A 38 -3.81 1.47 -7.09
N THR A 39 -4.25 0.67 -6.11
CA THR A 39 -3.67 -0.63 -5.76
C THR A 39 -4.59 -1.79 -6.09
N THR A 40 -4.29 -2.56 -7.14
CA THR A 40 -5.05 -3.77 -7.49
C THR A 40 -4.37 -5.04 -6.96
N PHE A 41 -5.06 -5.76 -6.06
CA PHE A 41 -4.64 -7.11 -5.63
C PHE A 41 -5.05 -8.18 -6.65
N SER A 42 -6.18 -7.98 -7.35
CA SER A 42 -6.71 -8.96 -8.31
C SER A 42 -5.79 -9.15 -9.52
N THR A 43 -5.24 -8.07 -10.09
CA THR A 43 -4.28 -8.15 -11.20
C THR A 43 -3.02 -8.91 -10.78
N PHE A 44 -2.47 -8.56 -9.61
CA PHE A 44 -1.32 -9.27 -9.04
C PHE A 44 -1.62 -10.77 -8.84
N SER A 45 -2.81 -11.11 -8.34
CA SER A 45 -3.20 -12.51 -8.14
C SER A 45 -3.21 -13.30 -9.45
N VAL A 46 -3.76 -12.73 -10.52
CA VAL A 46 -3.80 -13.39 -11.84
C VAL A 46 -2.39 -13.59 -12.40
N GLU A 47 -1.51 -12.60 -12.27
CA GLU A 47 -0.11 -12.72 -12.70
C GLU A 47 0.63 -13.85 -11.99
N ILE A 48 0.51 -13.92 -10.65
CA ILE A 48 1.15 -14.98 -9.87
C ILE A 48 0.61 -16.35 -10.27
N VAL A 49 -0.73 -16.52 -10.31
CA VAL A 49 -1.34 -17.80 -10.68
C VAL A 49 -0.92 -18.22 -12.10
N THR A 50 -0.84 -17.27 -13.04
CA THR A 50 -0.38 -17.54 -14.41
C THR A 50 1.07 -18.03 -14.42
N MET A 51 1.96 -17.43 -13.63
CA MET A 51 3.35 -17.90 -13.53
C MET A 51 3.43 -19.31 -12.92
N LEU A 52 2.61 -19.61 -11.91
CA LEU A 52 2.54 -20.94 -11.30
C LEU A 52 2.05 -21.99 -12.32
N GLN A 53 1.01 -21.67 -13.10
CA GLN A 53 0.50 -22.54 -14.16
C GLN A 53 1.55 -22.80 -15.26
N GLN A 54 2.42 -21.83 -15.52
CA GLN A 54 3.55 -21.96 -16.44
C GLN A 54 4.75 -22.74 -15.85
N GLY A 55 4.65 -23.23 -14.62
CA GLY A 55 5.74 -23.93 -13.92
C GLY A 55 6.88 -23.00 -13.46
N ARG A 56 6.70 -21.68 -13.52
CA ARG A 56 7.71 -20.67 -13.17
C ARG A 56 7.71 -20.35 -11.67
N TRP A 57 7.85 -21.38 -10.84
CA TRP A 57 7.71 -21.29 -9.38
C TRP A 57 8.62 -20.24 -8.74
N LEU A 58 9.91 -20.23 -9.10
CA LEU A 58 10.86 -19.27 -8.53
C LEU A 58 10.48 -17.82 -8.84
N LEU A 59 10.07 -17.55 -10.08
CA LEU A 59 9.66 -16.20 -10.50
C LEU A 59 8.34 -15.79 -9.85
N ALA A 60 7.38 -16.71 -9.73
CA ALA A 60 6.14 -16.47 -9.01
C ALA A 60 6.41 -16.11 -7.54
N SER A 61 7.22 -16.91 -6.83
CA SER A 61 7.57 -16.66 -5.43
C SER A 61 8.35 -15.37 -5.25
N ALA A 62 9.33 -15.08 -6.12
CA ALA A 62 10.10 -13.84 -6.07
C ALA A 62 9.22 -12.61 -6.31
N THR A 63 8.33 -12.67 -7.31
CA THR A 63 7.39 -11.59 -7.63
C THR A 63 6.39 -11.36 -6.50
N ALA A 64 5.85 -12.44 -5.93
CA ALA A 64 4.96 -12.37 -4.77
C ALA A 64 5.66 -11.78 -3.54
N GLY A 65 6.88 -12.23 -3.25
CA GLY A 65 7.69 -11.72 -2.16
C GLY A 65 8.02 -10.24 -2.33
N LEU A 66 8.50 -9.82 -3.50
CA LEU A 66 8.83 -8.42 -3.78
C LEU A 66 7.60 -7.51 -3.67
N HIS A 67 6.44 -7.96 -4.14
CA HIS A 67 5.22 -7.19 -3.96
C HIS A 67 4.80 -7.10 -2.49
N LEU A 68 4.77 -8.21 -1.76
CA LEU A 68 4.38 -8.22 -0.35
C LEU A 68 5.33 -7.39 0.52
N PHE A 69 6.61 -7.74 0.52
CA PHE A 69 7.60 -7.08 1.37
C PHE A 69 7.85 -5.64 0.92
N GLY A 70 7.89 -5.38 -0.39
CA GLY A 70 8.03 -4.02 -0.92
C GLY A 70 6.86 -3.12 -0.51
N SER A 71 5.63 -3.61 -0.60
CA SER A 71 4.46 -2.86 -0.14
C SER A 71 4.49 -2.61 1.36
N LEU A 72 4.83 -3.61 2.19
CA LEU A 72 4.95 -3.43 3.64
C LEU A 72 6.03 -2.40 4.02
N LEU A 73 7.20 -2.48 3.39
CA LEU A 73 8.30 -1.54 3.61
C LEU A 73 7.90 -0.12 3.24
N LEU A 74 7.20 0.07 2.13
CA LEU A 74 6.76 1.38 1.67
C LEU A 74 5.64 1.96 2.53
N THR A 75 4.68 1.14 2.97
CA THR A 75 3.68 1.59 3.96
C THR A 75 4.37 2.03 5.25
N TRP A 76 5.31 1.24 5.76
CA TRP A 76 6.08 1.59 6.96
C TRP A 76 6.90 2.88 6.77
N ALA A 77 7.58 3.01 5.64
CA ALA A 77 8.34 4.21 5.28
C ALA A 77 7.42 5.44 5.21
N GLY A 78 6.24 5.32 4.60
CA GLY A 78 5.23 6.38 4.56
C GLY A 78 4.78 6.79 5.94
N MET A 79 4.47 5.83 6.82
CA MET A 79 4.10 6.13 8.20
C MET A 79 5.23 6.86 8.94
N ARG A 80 6.49 6.44 8.76
CA ARG A 80 7.64 7.04 9.43
C ARG A 80 7.96 8.45 8.91
N SER A 81 7.82 8.68 7.60
CA SER A 81 7.95 10.01 7.01
C SER A 81 6.86 10.98 7.48
N ALA A 82 5.62 10.51 7.57
CA ALA A 82 4.53 11.33 8.09
C ALA A 82 4.70 11.58 9.59
N SER A 83 5.10 10.58 10.37
CA SER A 83 5.23 10.75 11.81
C SER A 83 6.32 11.76 12.18
N THR A 84 7.45 11.82 11.47
CA THR A 84 8.47 12.85 11.72
C THR A 84 8.00 14.26 11.39
N TRP A 85 7.10 14.41 10.42
CA TRP A 85 6.50 15.70 10.09
C TRP A 85 5.45 16.14 11.12
N PHE A 86 4.58 15.22 11.56
CA PHE A 86 3.51 15.54 12.51
C PHE A 86 3.91 15.45 13.98
N SER A 87 5.06 14.85 14.33
CA SER A 87 5.58 14.85 15.70
C SER A 87 6.37 16.12 16.04
N VAL A 88 6.70 16.94 15.03
CA VAL A 88 7.45 18.20 15.18
C VAL A 88 6.52 19.43 15.16
N SER A 89 5.25 19.26 14.77
CA SER A 89 4.18 20.27 14.80
C SER A 89 3.30 20.13 16.03
#